data_AF-A0A8H5GWQ5-F1
#
_entry.id   AF-A0A8H5GWQ5-F1
#
_cell.length_a   1.000
_cell.length_b   1.000
_cell.length_c   1.000
_cell.angle_alpha   90.00
_cell.angle_beta   90.00
_cell.angle_gamma   90.00
#
_symmetry.space_group_name_H-M   'P 1'
#
loop_
_entity.id
_entity.type
_entity.pdbx_description
1 polymer ?
#
loop_
_entity_poly.entity_id
_entity_poly.type
_entity_poly.pdbx_seq_one_letter_code
_entity_poly.pdbx_strand_id
1 'polypeptide(L)'
;MASEQKPVPFLSGLALTENQLRILANHHLSTNIVDNIYGGDPMDAMNSTWQDLDKPNSILPLMDAASKDDPYCYLYIIDVVPSFDGQPPKPDFSPKHLRQMWRRLGKPPEWRSVKYVVRRWPRDPGLPEPSWLHARMYSKMKEDEQFCA
;
A
#
# COMPACT_ATOMS: atom_id res chain seq x y z
N MET A 1 -3.51 -36.46 0.90
CA MET A 1 -4.17 -35.40 0.12
C MET A 1 -3.97 -34.12 0.89
N ALA A 2 -3.03 -33.26 0.46
CA ALA A 2 -2.92 -31.94 1.07
C ALA A 2 -4.22 -31.21 0.75
N SER A 3 -4.97 -30.79 1.77
CA SER A 3 -6.06 -29.84 1.56
C SER A 3 -5.44 -28.64 0.85
N GLU A 4 -5.92 -28.28 -0.33
CA GLU A 4 -5.56 -27.01 -0.97
C GLU A 4 -5.98 -25.89 -0.01
N GLN A 5 -5.03 -25.44 0.81
CA GLN A 5 -5.25 -24.33 1.72
C GLN A 5 -5.48 -23.10 0.85
N LYS A 6 -6.70 -22.56 0.91
CA LYS A 6 -7.02 -21.31 0.23
C LYS A 6 -6.05 -20.23 0.72
N PRO A 7 -5.30 -19.57 -0.17
CA PRO A 7 -4.34 -18.56 0.25
C PRO A 7 -5.07 -17.39 0.91
N VAL A 8 -4.43 -16.85 1.94
CA VAL A 8 -4.90 -15.66 2.68
C VAL A 8 -4.27 -14.42 2.05
N PRO A 9 -5.06 -13.39 1.70
CA PRO A 9 -4.51 -12.17 1.13
C PRO A 9 -3.78 -11.34 2.18
N PHE A 10 -2.59 -10.87 1.82
CA PHE A 10 -1.82 -9.89 2.58
C PHE A 10 -1.59 -8.64 1.73
N LEU A 11 -1.87 -7.48 2.31
CA LEU A 11 -1.51 -6.18 1.75
C LEU A 11 0.00 -5.99 1.90
N SER A 12 0.66 -5.65 0.81
CA SER A 12 2.08 -5.31 0.81
C SER A 12 2.28 -3.92 0.23
N GLY A 13 3.09 -3.11 0.90
CA GLY A 13 3.16 -1.70 0.58
C GLY A 13 4.00 -0.89 1.54
N LEU A 14 3.80 0.42 1.52
CA LEU A 14 4.58 1.37 2.29
C LEU A 14 3.75 1.95 3.42
N ALA A 15 4.28 1.87 4.64
CA ALA A 15 3.78 2.67 5.75
C ALA A 15 4.31 4.09 5.58
N LEU A 16 3.39 5.05 5.47
CA LEU A 16 3.67 6.46 5.22
C LEU A 16 3.16 7.33 6.37
N THR A 17 3.96 8.32 6.75
CA THR A 17 3.52 9.46 7.54
C THR A 17 2.62 10.36 6.68
N GLU A 18 1.84 11.24 7.31
CA GLU A 18 1.04 12.22 6.57
C GLU A 18 1.91 13.10 5.66
N ASN A 19 3.09 13.53 6.14
CA ASN A 19 4.03 14.32 5.34
C ASN A 19 4.53 13.55 4.11
N GLN A 20 4.86 12.27 4.26
CA GLN A 20 5.30 11.43 3.15
C GLN A 20 4.18 11.21 2.13
N LEU A 21 2.95 11.01 2.60
CA LEU A 21 1.77 10.91 1.75
C LEU A 21 1.50 12.23 1.00
N ARG A 22 1.63 13.38 1.66
CA ARG A 22 1.50 14.70 1.03
C ARG A 22 2.56 14.95 -0.03
N ILE A 23 3.82 14.53 0.20
CA ILE A 23 4.88 14.59 -0.80
C ILE A 23 4.52 13.74 -2.03
N LEU A 24 3.99 12.53 -1.81
CA LEU A 24 3.52 11.66 -2.90
C LEU A 24 2.39 12.32 -3.68
N ALA A 25 1.39 12.86 -2.98
CA ALA A 25 0.26 13.57 -3.57
C ALA A 25 0.73 14.75 -4.43
N ASN A 26 1.61 15.59 -3.90
CA ASN A 26 2.15 16.76 -4.61
C ASN A 26 3.08 16.41 -5.78
N HIS A 27 3.53 15.16 -5.88
CA HIS A 27 4.28 14.68 -7.04
C HIS A 27 3.34 14.33 -8.21
N HIS A 28 2.18 13.74 -7.91
CA HIS A 28 1.21 13.31 -8.91
C HIS A 28 0.17 14.38 -9.25
N LEU A 29 -0.13 15.25 -8.29
CA LEU A 29 -1.07 16.35 -8.38
C LEU A 29 -0.37 17.65 -8.02
N SER A 30 -0.82 18.77 -8.59
CA SER A 30 -0.34 20.06 -8.11
C SER A 30 -0.82 20.33 -6.68
N THR A 31 -0.02 21.03 -5.88
CA THR A 31 -0.39 21.42 -4.50
C THR A 31 -1.75 22.13 -4.45
N ASN A 32 -2.04 22.99 -5.43
CA ASN A 32 -3.33 23.68 -5.53
C ASN A 32 -4.53 22.73 -5.66
N ILE A 33 -4.36 21.59 -6.33
CA ILE A 33 -5.42 20.57 -6.45
C ILE A 33 -5.63 19.90 -5.11
N VAL A 34 -4.56 19.45 -4.45
CA VAL A 34 -4.64 18.78 -3.15
C VAL A 34 -5.31 19.69 -2.12
N ASP A 35 -4.90 20.95 -2.04
CA ASP A 35 -5.38 21.86 -1.00
C ASP A 35 -6.79 22.42 -1.28
N ASN A 36 -7.10 22.79 -2.53
CA ASN A 36 -8.38 23.47 -2.84
C ASN A 36 -9.49 22.53 -3.31
N ILE A 37 -9.16 21.42 -3.98
CA ILE A 37 -10.18 20.49 -4.49
C ILE A 37 -10.47 19.41 -3.44
N TYR A 38 -9.41 18.86 -2.84
CA TYR A 38 -9.51 17.78 -1.86
C TYR A 38 -9.41 18.26 -0.41
N GLY A 39 -9.54 19.58 -0.17
CA GLY A 39 -9.54 20.16 1.18
C GLY A 39 -8.25 19.93 1.97
N GLY A 40 -7.15 19.65 1.28
CA GLY A 40 -5.87 19.32 1.90
C GLY A 40 -5.75 17.87 2.36
N ASP A 41 -6.67 16.96 2.00
CA ASP A 41 -6.57 15.52 2.29
C ASP A 41 -5.76 14.80 1.18
N PRO A 42 -4.49 14.42 1.45
CA PRO A 42 -3.67 13.77 0.44
C PRO A 42 -4.04 12.29 0.22
N MET A 43 -4.79 11.65 1.12
CA MET A 43 -5.29 10.29 0.92
C MET A 43 -6.43 10.29 -0.10
N ASP A 44 -7.42 11.16 0.10
CA ASP A 44 -8.57 11.30 -0.80
C ASP A 44 -8.14 11.71 -2.21
N ALA A 45 -7.25 12.71 -2.30
CA ALA A 45 -6.67 13.17 -3.56
C ALA A 45 -6.00 12.03 -4.36
N MET A 46 -5.23 11.20 -3.67
CA MET A 46 -4.51 10.09 -4.30
C MET A 46 -5.41 8.94 -4.69
N ASN A 47 -6.35 8.53 -3.83
CA ASN A 47 -7.30 7.47 -4.16
C ASN A 47 -8.20 7.86 -5.35
N SER A 48 -8.67 9.11 -5.38
CA SER A 48 -9.42 9.66 -6.51
C SER A 48 -8.60 9.62 -7.80
N THR A 49 -7.33 10.06 -7.73
CA THR A 49 -6.41 10.02 -8.88
C THR A 49 -6.16 8.60 -9.39
N TRP A 50 -6.00 7.62 -8.50
CA TRP A 50 -5.82 6.22 -8.90
C TRP A 50 -7.07 5.62 -9.53
N GLN A 51 -8.24 5.98 -9.02
CA GLN A 51 -9.50 5.60 -9.63
C GLN A 51 -9.63 6.18 -11.05
N ASP A 52 -9.32 7.46 -11.24
CA ASP A 52 -9.37 8.12 -12.55
C ASP A 52 -8.40 7.51 -13.57
N LEU A 53 -7.25 7.03 -13.10
CA LEU A 53 -6.22 6.39 -13.93
C LEU A 53 -6.43 4.88 -14.13
N ASP A 54 -7.53 4.33 -13.61
CA ASP A 54 -7.80 2.88 -13.54
C ASP A 54 -6.59 2.09 -13.03
N LYS A 55 -5.93 2.63 -11.98
CA LYS A 55 -4.79 1.99 -11.34
C LYS A 55 -5.24 1.20 -10.13
N PRO A 56 -4.76 -0.05 -9.97
CA PRO A 56 -5.11 -0.88 -8.82
C PRO A 56 -4.31 -0.48 -7.57
N ASN A 57 -4.16 0.82 -7.30
CA ASN A 57 -3.48 1.35 -6.13
C ASN A 57 -4.51 1.81 -5.11
N SER A 58 -4.18 1.69 -3.83
CA SER A 58 -5.10 2.09 -2.76
C SER A 58 -4.31 2.57 -1.55
N ILE A 59 -4.75 3.68 -0.98
CA ILE A 59 -4.20 4.26 0.25
C ILE A 59 -5.24 4.09 1.34
N LEU A 60 -4.82 3.49 2.45
CA LEU A 60 -5.69 3.23 3.60
C LEU A 60 -5.12 3.87 4.86
N PRO A 61 -5.95 4.32 5.80
CA PRO A 61 -5.49 4.63 7.14
C PRO A 61 -4.99 3.35 7.82
N LEU A 62 -3.88 3.45 8.55
CA LEU A 62 -3.37 2.38 9.40
C LEU A 62 -4.19 2.36 10.70
N MET A 63 -5.16 1.46 10.77
CA MET A 63 -6.06 1.31 11.94
C MET A 63 -5.32 0.85 13.21
N ASP A 64 -4.14 0.24 13.07
CA ASP A 64 -3.34 -0.33 14.18
C ASP A 64 -2.09 0.48 14.52
N ALA A 65 -2.06 1.80 14.27
CA ALA A 65 -0.95 2.64 14.72
C ALA A 65 -0.91 2.67 16.26
N ALA A 66 -0.29 1.64 16.86
CA ALA A 66 -0.48 1.23 18.25
C ALA A 66 0.32 2.05 19.26
N SER A 67 0.94 3.17 18.86
CA SER A 67 1.75 3.97 19.78
C SER A 67 1.93 5.40 19.27
N LYS A 68 2.06 6.36 20.20
CA LYS A 68 2.57 7.72 19.92
C LYS A 68 3.96 7.72 19.25
N ASP A 69 4.66 6.59 19.31
CA ASP A 69 6.00 6.39 18.73
C ASP A 69 5.99 5.89 17.28
N ASP A 70 4.83 5.54 16.71
CA ASP A 70 4.73 5.13 15.30
C ASP A 70 4.09 6.24 14.46
N PRO A 71 4.89 7.10 13.79
CA PRO A 71 4.36 8.29 13.10
C PRO A 71 3.65 7.96 11.77
N TYR A 72 3.52 6.70 11.39
CA TYR A 72 2.89 6.30 10.13
C TYR A 72 1.39 6.14 10.32
N CYS A 73 0.64 6.89 9.52
CA CYS A 73 -0.81 6.92 9.58
C CYS A 73 -1.46 6.25 8.37
N TYR A 74 -0.69 5.95 7.32
CA TYR A 74 -1.23 5.49 6.04
C TYR A 74 -0.47 4.30 5.48
N LEU A 75 -1.18 3.40 4.81
CA LEU A 75 -0.63 2.31 4.01
C LEU A 75 -0.88 2.61 2.53
N TYR A 76 0.19 2.87 1.79
CA TYR A 76 0.14 2.86 0.33
C TYR A 76 0.35 1.43 -0.17
N ILE A 77 -0.73 0.81 -0.65
CA ILE A 77 -0.72 -0.57 -1.13
C ILE A 77 -0.05 -0.60 -2.50
N ILE A 78 1.01 -1.41 -2.60
CA ILE A 78 1.70 -1.70 -3.87
C ILE A 78 1.15 -2.99 -4.48
N ASP A 79 0.90 -4.01 -3.66
CA ASP A 79 0.46 -5.33 -4.16
C ASP A 79 -0.32 -6.10 -3.08
N VAL A 80 -1.06 -7.13 -3.50
CA VAL A 80 -1.72 -8.11 -2.63
C VAL A 80 -1.10 -9.47 -2.86
N VAL A 81 -0.40 -9.98 -1.85
CA VAL A 81 0.40 -11.21 -1.92
C VAL A 81 -0.29 -12.36 -1.19
N PRO A 82 -0.23 -13.60 -1.73
CA PRO A 82 -0.83 -14.77 -1.10
C PRO A 82 0.03 -15.28 0.06
N SER A 83 -0.64 -15.74 1.12
CA SER A 83 -0.05 -16.51 2.21
C SER A 83 -0.71 -17.88 2.31
N PHE A 84 0.09 -18.94 2.22
CA PHE A 84 -0.39 -20.32 2.28
C PHE A 84 -0.35 -20.91 3.70
N ASP A 85 0.52 -20.40 4.55
CA ASP A 85 0.67 -20.80 5.96
C ASP A 85 -0.07 -19.85 6.92
N GLY A 86 -0.72 -18.82 6.38
CA GLY A 86 -1.35 -17.75 7.14
C GLY A 86 -0.37 -16.75 7.75
N GLN A 87 0.94 -16.91 7.60
CA GLN A 87 1.93 -15.95 8.08
C GLN A 87 2.18 -14.85 7.04
N PRO A 88 2.58 -13.64 7.46
CA PRO A 88 2.98 -12.60 6.52
C PRO A 88 4.09 -13.13 5.61
N PRO A 89 3.88 -13.16 4.28
CA PRO A 89 4.92 -13.60 3.36
C PRO A 89 6.12 -12.66 3.48
N LYS A 90 7.32 -13.21 3.33
CA LYS A 90 8.53 -12.40 3.38
C LYS A 90 8.49 -11.41 2.23
N PRO A 91 8.72 -10.11 2.49
CA PRO A 91 8.78 -9.13 1.42
C PRO A 91 9.98 -9.45 0.53
N ASP A 92 9.74 -9.85 -0.71
CA ASP A 92 10.79 -9.83 -1.75
C ASP A 92 10.94 -8.40 -2.28
N PHE A 93 11.29 -7.50 -1.38
CA PHE A 93 11.34 -6.08 -1.68
C PHE A 93 12.68 -5.50 -1.25
N SER A 94 13.50 -5.14 -2.23
CA SER A 94 14.81 -4.55 -2.00
C SER A 94 14.68 -3.12 -1.44
N PRO A 95 15.20 -2.82 -0.24
CA PRO A 95 15.26 -1.45 0.27
C PRO A 95 16.06 -0.49 -0.64
N LYS A 96 16.90 -1.01 -1.54
CA LYS A 96 17.56 -0.20 -2.58
C LYS A 96 16.57 0.26 -3.65
N HIS A 97 15.67 -0.63 -4.08
CA HIS A 97 14.64 -0.32 -5.06
C HIS A 97 13.66 0.73 -4.52
N LEU A 98 13.23 0.57 -3.26
CA LEU A 98 12.41 1.56 -2.56
C LEU A 98 13.04 2.97 -2.58
N ARG A 99 14.32 3.02 -2.18
CA ARG A 99 15.10 4.27 -2.15
C ARG A 99 15.22 4.88 -3.54
N GLN A 100 15.37 4.06 -4.58
CA GLN A 100 15.47 4.54 -5.96
C GLN A 100 14.14 5.12 -6.46
N MET A 101 13.02 4.45 -6.18
CA MET A 101 11.68 4.94 -6.52
C MET A 101 11.42 6.30 -5.85
N TRP A 102 11.66 6.40 -4.53
CA TRP A 102 11.43 7.64 -3.78
C TRP A 102 12.39 8.78 -4.10
N ARG A 103 13.63 8.48 -4.53
CA ARG A 103 14.55 9.51 -5.04
C ARG A 103 14.02 10.24 -6.26
N ARG A 104 13.17 9.60 -7.07
CA ARG A 104 12.54 10.22 -8.25
C ARG A 104 11.41 11.18 -7.87
N LEU A 105 10.89 11.10 -6.64
CA LEU A 105 9.77 11.91 -6.17
C LEU A 105 10.19 13.30 -5.61
N GLY A 106 11.48 13.53 -5.30
CA GLY A 106 11.99 14.85 -4.87
C GLY A 106 13.16 14.84 -3.87
N LYS A 107 13.54 16.02 -3.32
CA LYS A 107 14.68 16.22 -2.39
C LYS A 107 14.35 15.90 -0.91
N PRO A 108 15.36 15.51 -0.08
CA PRO A 108 15.21 14.39 0.85
C PRO A 108 15.54 14.69 2.34
N PRO A 109 14.61 14.45 3.28
CA PRO A 109 14.94 13.63 4.47
C PRO A 109 13.93 12.50 4.78
N GLU A 110 12.68 12.64 4.33
CA GLU A 110 11.54 11.79 4.74
C GLU A 110 11.62 10.33 4.26
N TRP A 111 12.46 9.98 3.27
CA TRP A 111 12.56 8.60 2.76
C TRP A 111 13.36 7.65 3.67
N ARG A 112 14.17 8.18 4.60
CA ARG A 112 14.98 7.31 5.51
C ARG A 112 14.10 6.51 6.47
N SER A 113 12.89 6.99 6.71
CA SER A 113 11.93 6.41 7.63
C SER A 113 10.86 5.58 6.91
N VAL A 114 10.71 5.64 5.59
CA VAL A 114 9.68 4.83 4.88
C VAL A 114 9.91 3.34 5.14
N LYS A 115 8.91 2.68 5.73
CA LYS A 115 8.93 1.24 6.03
C LYS A 115 8.13 0.49 4.98
N TYR A 116 8.69 -0.60 4.47
CA TYR A 116 7.90 -1.60 3.76
C TYR A 116 7.22 -2.51 4.77
N VAL A 117 5.93 -2.76 4.60
CA VAL A 117 5.13 -3.59 5.50
C VAL A 117 4.31 -4.60 4.71
N VAL A 118 4.10 -5.76 5.33
CA VAL A 118 3.21 -6.81 4.85
C VAL A 118 2.24 -7.13 5.98
N ARG A 119 0.95 -6.95 5.74
CA ARG A 119 -0.08 -7.10 6.78
C ARG A 119 -1.40 -7.61 6.21
N ARG A 120 -2.23 -8.22 7.04
CA ARG A 120 -3.59 -8.59 6.64
C ARG A 120 -4.47 -7.34 6.52
N TRP A 121 -5.57 -7.49 5.79
CA TRP A 121 -6.70 -6.58 5.91
C TRP A 121 -7.16 -6.53 7.39
N PRO A 122 -7.41 -5.34 7.96
CA PRO A 122 -7.90 -5.22 9.33
C PRO A 122 -9.21 -5.99 9.51
N ARG A 123 -9.35 -6.72 10.61
CA ARG A 123 -10.59 -7.45 10.93
C ARG A 123 -11.43 -6.68 11.94
N ASP A 124 -11.59 -5.39 11.68
CA ASP A 124 -12.32 -4.50 12.58
C ASP A 124 -13.84 -4.67 12.39
N PRO A 125 -14.63 -4.75 13.49
CA PRO A 125 -16.07 -4.80 13.39
C PRO A 125 -16.62 -3.61 12.59
N GLY A 126 -17.36 -3.89 11.52
CA GLY A 126 -17.96 -2.88 10.65
C GLY A 126 -17.09 -2.43 9.46
N LEU A 127 -15.85 -2.90 9.34
CA LEU A 127 -15.03 -2.70 8.15
C LEU A 127 -15.12 -3.93 7.24
N PRO A 128 -15.96 -3.92 6.17
CA PRO A 128 -16.05 -5.05 5.28
C PRO A 128 -14.74 -5.25 4.51
N GLU A 129 -14.43 -6.51 4.22
CA GLU A 129 -13.33 -6.81 3.31
C GLU A 129 -13.67 -6.33 1.89
N PRO A 130 -12.75 -5.64 1.20
CA PRO A 130 -13.06 -5.08 -0.10
C PRO A 130 -13.05 -6.16 -1.18
N SER A 131 -13.99 -6.05 -2.13
CA SER A 131 -14.15 -7.01 -3.23
C SER A 131 -12.91 -7.17 -4.11
N TRP A 132 -12.05 -6.15 -4.17
CA TRP A 132 -10.81 -6.18 -4.94
C TRP A 132 -9.69 -7.02 -4.28
N LEU A 133 -9.77 -7.32 -2.98
CA LEU A 133 -8.65 -7.93 -2.23
C LEU A 133 -8.26 -9.29 -2.79
N HIS A 134 -9.23 -10.21 -2.85
CA HIS A 134 -9.01 -11.55 -3.39
C HIS A 134 -8.70 -11.53 -4.89
N ALA A 135 -9.39 -10.68 -5.66
CA ALA A 135 -9.16 -10.57 -7.09
C ALA A 135 -7.71 -10.18 -7.40
N ARG A 136 -7.15 -9.18 -6.68
CA ARG A 136 -5.74 -8.78 -6.83
C ARG A 136 -4.78 -9.90 -6.43
N MET A 137 -5.04 -10.58 -5.31
CA MET A 137 -4.21 -11.73 -4.89
C MET A 137 -4.14 -12.82 -5.98
N TYR A 138 -5.28 -13.19 -6.56
CA TYR A 138 -5.31 -14.22 -7.59
C TYR A 138 -4.68 -13.78 -8.91
N SER A 139 -4.80 -12.50 -9.29
CA SER A 139 -4.06 -11.96 -10.43
C SER A 139 -2.55 -12.06 -10.22
N LYS A 140 -2.08 -11.69 -9.01
CA LYS A 140 -0.66 -11.78 -8.66
C LYS A 140 -0.11 -13.20 -8.75
N MET A 141 -0.85 -14.17 -8.22
CA MET A 141 -0.47 -15.59 -8.31
C MET A 141 -0.28 -16.05 -9.77
N LYS A 142 -1.15 -15.63 -10.69
CA LYS A 142 -1.01 -15.96 -12.12
C LYS A 142 0.20 -15.33 -12.77
N GLU A 143 0.55 -14.10 -12.38
CA GLU A 143 1.75 -13.43 -12.85
C GLU A 143 3.00 -14.20 -12.41
N ASP A 144 3.09 -14.53 -11.12
CA ASP A 144 4.26 -15.22 -10.55
C ASP A 144 4.43 -16.64 -11.14
N GLU A 145 3.33 -17.36 -11.42
CA GLU A 145 3.36 -18.66 -12.12
C GLU A 145 3.93 -18.55 -13.54
N GLN A 146 3.67 -17.45 -14.25
CA GLN A 146 4.21 -17.22 -15.60
C GLN A 146 5.70 -16.86 -15.59
N PHE A 147 6.20 -16.28 -14.49
CA PHE A 147 7.63 -15.96 -14.34
C PHE A 147 8.48 -17.15 -13.86
N CYS A 148 7.85 -18.19 -13.31
CA CYS A 148 8.51 -19.42 -12.87
C CYS A 148 8.39 -20.60 -13.86
N ALA A 149 7.71 -20.40 -15.00
CA ALA A 149 7.62 -21.35 -16.12
C ALA A 149 8.67 -21.05 -17.20
#